data_AF-A0A2H8TM53-F1
#
_entry.id   AF-A0A2H8TM53-F1
#
_cell.length_a   1.000
_cell.length_b   1.000
_cell.length_c   1.000
_cell.angle_alpha   90.00
_cell.angle_beta   90.00
_cell.angle_gamma   90.00
#
_symmetry.space_group_name_H-M   'P 1'
#
loop_
_entity.id
_entity.type
_entity.pdbx_description
1 polymer ?
#
loop_
_entity_poly.entity_id
_entity_poly.type
_entity_poly.pdbx_seq_one_letter_code
_entity_poly.pdbx_strand_id
1 'polypeptide(L)'
;MNRLIKANNKVEVDPDASEKLQVCKDDFLHALEHDIKPAFGASAEALEHFLARGIIIWGPSVSGILEDGTLLTQQARVADTFGLVSVLIEGPPNSGKTALAAKLAKDSDFPFVKVCSPEDMVGFTETAKCLQIRKIFDDAYRSQLSCILVDNIERLLDYGSIGPRYSNLTLQALLVLLKKQPPKGKKLLVLCTSSRKQVLEEMEMLSAFTAVLHVPNLSQPEELITVLEQFDLFTKQDIHKIYNQISGHNVFIGIKKLLALIDMARQTDPKVRVIKFLTKMEEEGCLDLGTMIH
;
A
#
# COMPACT_ATOMS: atom_id res chain seq x y z
N MET A 1 28.78 -9.37 -18.07
CA MET A 1 30.23 -9.16 -18.25
C MET A 1 31.10 -9.66 -17.07
N ASN A 2 30.55 -9.89 -15.88
CA ASN A 2 31.33 -10.24 -14.67
C ASN A 2 31.69 -11.73 -14.51
N ARG A 3 31.34 -12.59 -15.48
CA ARG A 3 31.48 -14.06 -15.34
C ARG A 3 32.93 -14.56 -15.53
N LEU A 4 33.81 -13.74 -16.08
CA LEU A 4 35.19 -14.10 -16.44
C LEU A 4 36.26 -13.30 -15.67
N ILE A 5 35.85 -12.46 -14.72
CA ILE A 5 36.80 -11.69 -13.91
C ILE A 5 37.25 -12.59 -12.76
N LYS A 6 38.45 -13.16 -12.88
CA LYS A 6 39.14 -13.72 -11.71
C LYS A 6 39.60 -12.54 -10.85
N ALA A 7 39.03 -12.41 -9.65
CA ALA A 7 39.43 -11.40 -8.69
C ALA A 7 40.82 -11.74 -8.12
N ASN A 8 41.87 -11.37 -8.85
CA ASN A 8 43.20 -11.13 -8.32
C ASN A 8 43.61 -9.69 -8.67
N ASN A 9 44.61 -9.15 -7.99
CA ASN A 9 45.01 -7.72 -8.00
C ASN A 9 45.33 -7.09 -9.38
N LYS A 10 45.16 -7.82 -10.49
CA LYS A 10 45.04 -7.31 -11.86
C LYS A 10 43.92 -8.08 -12.57
N VAL A 11 42.97 -7.36 -13.16
CA VAL A 11 41.92 -7.93 -14.00
C VAL A 11 42.55 -8.40 -15.30
N GLU A 12 42.86 -9.69 -15.41
CA GLU A 12 43.32 -10.33 -16.64
C GLU A 12 42.13 -11.05 -17.30
N VAL A 13 41.82 -10.67 -18.55
CA VAL A 13 40.79 -11.30 -19.36
C VAL A 13 41.42 -12.50 -20.04
N ASP A 14 40.86 -13.69 -19.81
CA ASP A 14 41.29 -14.94 -20.44
C ASP A 14 41.08 -14.86 -21.98
N PRO A 15 42.15 -14.90 -22.81
CA PRO A 15 42.04 -14.75 -24.26
C PRO A 15 41.16 -15.81 -24.92
N ASP A 16 41.22 -17.05 -24.44
CA ASP A 16 40.47 -18.19 -25.01
C ASP A 16 38.97 -18.15 -24.64
N ALA A 17 38.63 -17.45 -23.56
CA ALA A 17 37.25 -17.25 -23.14
C ALA A 17 36.55 -16.14 -23.93
N SER A 18 37.32 -15.20 -24.52
CA SER A 18 36.79 -14.09 -25.31
C SER A 18 36.21 -14.54 -26.66
N GLU A 19 36.83 -15.55 -27.31
CA GLU A 19 36.36 -16.10 -28.59
C GLU A 19 35.14 -17.02 -28.45
N LYS A 20 34.88 -17.57 -27.25
CA LYS A 20 33.74 -18.46 -26.95
C LYS A 20 32.56 -17.76 -26.29
N LEU A 21 32.63 -16.45 -26.10
CA LEU A 21 31.59 -15.68 -25.43
C LEU A 21 30.36 -15.55 -26.33
N GLN A 22 29.32 -16.33 -26.02
CA GLN A 22 28.00 -16.21 -26.64
C GLN A 22 27.04 -15.58 -25.64
N VAL A 23 26.31 -14.55 -26.08
CA VAL A 23 25.25 -13.94 -25.27
C VAL A 23 24.05 -14.87 -25.26
N CYS A 24 23.67 -15.34 -24.08
CA CYS A 24 22.55 -16.25 -23.87
C CYS A 24 21.34 -15.51 -23.32
N LYS A 25 20.16 -16.14 -23.40
CA LYS A 25 18.91 -15.61 -22.79
C LYS A 25 19.10 -15.24 -21.31
N ASP A 26 19.87 -16.04 -20.58
CA ASP A 26 20.14 -15.81 -19.16
C ASP A 26 20.94 -14.52 -18.91
N ASP A 27 21.79 -14.10 -19.85
CA ASP A 27 22.52 -12.83 -19.74
C ASP A 27 21.56 -11.64 -19.87
N PHE A 28 20.52 -11.76 -20.70
CA PHE A 28 19.47 -10.74 -20.81
C PHE A 28 18.57 -10.69 -19.57
N LEU A 29 18.19 -11.85 -19.00
CA LEU A 29 17.41 -11.90 -17.77
C LEU A 29 18.21 -11.33 -16.60
N HIS A 30 19.48 -11.70 -16.47
CA HIS A 30 20.38 -11.15 -15.45
C HIS A 30 20.56 -9.63 -15.61
N ALA A 31 20.74 -9.14 -16.84
CA ALA A 31 20.84 -7.69 -17.08
C ALA A 31 19.53 -6.96 -16.77
N LEU A 32 18.37 -7.55 -17.08
CA LEU A 32 17.07 -6.99 -16.76
C LEU A 32 16.79 -6.96 -15.25
N GLU A 33 17.19 -8.00 -14.52
CA GLU A 33 16.97 -8.13 -13.08
C GLU A 33 17.95 -7.29 -12.24
N HIS A 34 19.19 -7.13 -12.70
CA HIS A 34 20.27 -6.55 -11.89
C HIS A 34 20.88 -5.26 -12.43
N ASP A 35 20.90 -5.06 -13.76
CA ASP A 35 21.66 -3.96 -14.38
C ASP A 35 20.75 -2.84 -14.92
N ILE A 36 19.56 -3.15 -15.42
CA ILE A 36 18.66 -2.20 -16.08
C ILE A 36 17.36 -2.06 -15.28
N LYS A 37 17.26 -1.01 -14.46
CA LYS A 37 15.97 -0.59 -13.91
C LYS A 37 15.18 0.17 -14.99
N PRO A 38 14.00 -0.29 -15.41
CA PRO A 38 13.21 0.42 -16.41
C PRO A 38 12.85 1.83 -15.89
N ALA A 39 13.35 2.85 -16.60
CA ALA A 39 13.13 4.26 -16.24
C ALA A 39 11.66 4.71 -16.40
N PHE A 40 10.84 3.94 -17.10
CA PHE A 40 9.45 4.25 -17.40
C PHE A 40 8.51 3.27 -16.69
N GLY A 41 7.67 3.78 -15.78
CA GLY A 41 6.47 3.07 -15.33
C GLY A 41 6.60 1.90 -14.36
N ALA A 42 7.77 1.57 -13.83
CA ALA A 42 7.89 0.53 -12.81
C ALA A 42 8.19 1.14 -11.43
N SER A 43 7.14 1.47 -10.67
CA SER A 43 7.23 1.58 -9.21
C SER A 43 7.21 0.20 -8.54
N ALA A 44 7.77 -0.84 -9.18
CA ALA A 44 7.75 -2.22 -8.68
C ALA A 44 8.36 -2.30 -7.27
N GLU A 45 9.51 -1.66 -7.05
CA GLU A 45 10.17 -1.59 -5.75
C GLU A 45 9.29 -0.92 -4.67
N ALA A 46 8.57 0.14 -5.02
CA ALA A 46 7.68 0.82 -4.08
C ALA A 46 6.44 -0.02 -3.73
N LEU A 47 5.87 -0.73 -4.71
CA LEU A 47 4.76 -1.66 -4.47
C LEU A 47 5.22 -2.86 -3.62
N GLU A 48 6.40 -3.41 -3.89
CA GLU A 48 7.00 -4.48 -3.09
C GLU A 48 7.24 -4.03 -1.65
N HIS A 49 7.72 -2.80 -1.44
CA HIS A 49 7.87 -2.23 -0.11
C HIS A 49 6.52 -2.15 0.64
N PHE A 50 5.46 -1.67 -0.02
CA PHE A 50 4.12 -1.63 0.58
C PHE A 50 3.53 -3.02 0.84
N LEU A 51 3.99 -4.03 0.11
CA LEU A 51 3.55 -5.42 0.22
C LEU A 51 4.55 -6.32 0.97
N ALA A 52 5.52 -5.75 1.69
CA ALA A 52 6.60 -6.50 2.32
C ALA A 52 6.12 -7.57 3.32
N ARG A 53 4.95 -7.38 3.94
CA ARG A 53 4.31 -8.35 4.86
C ARG A 53 3.15 -9.13 4.22
N GLY A 54 2.99 -9.02 2.91
CA GLY A 54 1.86 -9.59 2.18
C GLY A 54 0.51 -8.97 2.55
N ILE A 55 -0.57 -9.67 2.19
CA ILE A 55 -1.95 -9.32 2.53
C ILE A 55 -2.53 -10.46 3.35
N ILE A 56 -2.96 -10.17 4.57
CA ILE A 56 -3.63 -11.13 5.45
C ILE A 56 -5.13 -10.91 5.29
N ILE A 57 -5.84 -11.94 4.82
CA ILE A 57 -7.30 -11.95 4.75
C ILE A 57 -7.83 -12.37 6.12
N TRP A 58 -8.02 -11.38 7.00
CA TRP A 58 -8.44 -11.62 8.38
C TRP A 58 -9.95 -11.69 8.57
N GLY A 59 -10.73 -11.39 7.53
CA GLY A 59 -12.17 -11.50 7.57
C GLY A 59 -12.82 -11.22 6.20
N PRO A 60 -14.16 -11.40 6.09
CA PRO A 60 -14.90 -11.20 4.85
C PRO A 60 -14.84 -9.76 4.32
N SER A 61 -14.58 -8.79 5.21
CA SER A 61 -14.39 -7.38 4.85
C SER A 61 -13.22 -7.20 3.89
N VAL A 62 -12.09 -7.85 4.14
CA VAL A 62 -10.89 -7.75 3.29
C VAL A 62 -11.10 -8.45 1.95
N SER A 63 -11.73 -9.62 1.94
CA SER A 63 -12.01 -10.33 0.68
C SER A 63 -12.98 -9.53 -0.19
N GLY A 64 -14.05 -8.97 0.39
CA GLY A 64 -15.00 -8.12 -0.33
C GLY A 64 -14.32 -6.88 -0.95
N ILE A 65 -13.43 -6.21 -0.21
CA ILE A 65 -12.68 -5.05 -0.75
C ILE A 65 -11.79 -5.44 -1.94
N LEU A 66 -11.14 -6.60 -1.90
CA LEU A 66 -10.30 -7.08 -2.99
C LEU A 66 -11.15 -7.50 -4.20
N GLU A 67 -12.30 -8.14 -3.98
CA GLU A 67 -13.27 -8.49 -5.03
C GLU A 67 -13.80 -7.23 -5.72
N ASP A 68 -14.30 -6.26 -4.96
CA ASP A 68 -14.79 -4.97 -5.48
C ASP A 68 -13.69 -4.19 -6.20
N GLY A 69 -12.49 -4.14 -5.62
CA GLY A 69 -11.33 -3.50 -6.24
C GLY A 69 -10.93 -4.17 -7.56
N THR A 70 -11.07 -5.50 -7.65
CA THR A 70 -10.82 -6.26 -8.89
C THR A 70 -11.85 -5.91 -9.96
N LEU A 71 -13.14 -5.80 -9.60
CA LEU A 71 -14.20 -5.38 -10.52
C LEU A 71 -13.95 -3.97 -11.07
N LEU A 72 -13.54 -3.02 -10.22
CA LEU A 72 -13.18 -1.65 -10.64
C LEU A 72 -11.95 -1.62 -11.56
N THR A 73 -10.96 -2.48 -11.28
CA THR A 73 -9.77 -2.64 -12.11
C THR A 73 -10.12 -3.22 -13.49
N GLN A 74 -11.04 -4.18 -13.55
CA GLN A 74 -11.58 -4.71 -14.80
C GLN A 74 -12.36 -3.64 -15.56
N GLN A 75 -13.20 -2.85 -14.88
CA GLN A 75 -13.93 -1.73 -15.48
C GLN A 75 -12.98 -0.71 -16.15
N ALA A 76 -11.83 -0.44 -15.53
CA ALA A 76 -10.80 0.44 -16.10
C ALA A 76 -10.17 -0.11 -17.38
N ARG A 77 -10.14 -1.44 -17.53
CA ARG A 77 -9.55 -2.13 -18.69
C ARG A 77 -10.49 -2.15 -19.91
N VAL A 78 -11.80 -2.22 -19.69
CA VAL A 78 -12.80 -2.41 -20.76
C VAL A 78 -12.81 -1.22 -21.73
N ALA A 79 -12.88 -1.48 -23.04
CA ALA A 79 -12.81 -0.47 -24.09
C ALA A 79 -14.02 0.49 -24.07
N ASP A 80 -15.21 -0.03 -23.78
CA ASP A 80 -16.50 0.69 -23.88
C ASP A 80 -16.84 1.57 -22.67
N THR A 81 -16.00 1.61 -21.64
CA THR A 81 -16.17 2.46 -20.46
C THR A 81 -15.48 3.82 -20.63
N PHE A 82 -15.90 4.79 -19.80
CA PHE A 82 -15.13 6.02 -19.60
C PHE A 82 -13.67 5.66 -19.26
N GLY A 83 -12.72 6.29 -19.93
CA GLY A 83 -11.31 5.88 -19.87
C GLY A 83 -10.63 6.09 -18.51
N LEU A 84 -11.35 6.63 -17.53
CA LEU A 84 -10.86 6.92 -16.20
C LEU A 84 -11.73 6.22 -15.14
N VAL A 85 -11.08 5.46 -14.26
CA VAL A 85 -11.68 4.94 -13.03
C VAL A 85 -10.85 5.45 -11.86
N SER A 86 -11.47 6.20 -10.96
CA SER A 86 -10.84 6.76 -9.76
C SER A 86 -11.46 6.12 -8.51
N VAL A 87 -10.65 5.49 -7.69
CA VAL A 87 -11.10 4.75 -6.49
C VAL A 87 -10.44 5.35 -5.26
N LEU A 88 -11.25 5.73 -4.28
CA LEU A 88 -10.76 6.12 -2.96
C LEU A 88 -10.85 4.92 -2.01
N ILE A 89 -9.73 4.53 -1.44
CA ILE A 89 -9.62 3.52 -0.39
C ILE A 89 -9.46 4.28 0.93
N GLU A 90 -10.54 4.36 1.70
CA GLU A 90 -10.61 5.12 2.94
C GLU A 90 -10.80 4.21 4.16
N GLY A 91 -10.49 4.71 5.35
CA GLY A 91 -10.67 3.97 6.59
C GLY A 91 -9.75 4.46 7.70
N PRO A 92 -9.86 3.91 8.92
CA PRO A 92 -9.07 4.36 10.06
C PRO A 92 -7.56 4.28 9.82
N PRO A 93 -6.74 5.08 10.53
CA PRO A 93 -5.29 4.95 10.44
C PRO A 93 -4.85 3.52 10.79
N ASN A 94 -3.78 3.05 10.13
CA ASN A 94 -3.22 1.70 10.32
C ASN A 94 -4.10 0.52 9.87
N SER A 95 -5.24 0.75 9.19
CA SER A 95 -6.11 -0.34 8.69
C SER A 95 -5.59 -1.10 7.46
N GLY A 96 -4.47 -0.68 6.86
CA GLY A 96 -3.84 -1.40 5.74
C GLY A 96 -4.21 -0.89 4.33
N LYS A 97 -4.84 0.29 4.23
CA LYS A 97 -5.25 0.93 2.96
C LYS A 97 -4.18 0.94 1.86
N THR A 98 -2.97 1.42 2.17
CA THR A 98 -1.86 1.50 1.22
C THR A 98 -1.43 0.13 0.71
N ALA A 99 -1.42 -0.90 1.57
CA ALA A 99 -1.08 -2.26 1.16
C ALA A 99 -2.18 -2.85 0.25
N LEU A 100 -3.45 -2.64 0.57
CA LEU A 100 -4.57 -3.07 -0.29
C LEU A 100 -4.55 -2.36 -1.65
N ALA A 101 -4.31 -1.06 -1.66
CA ALA A 101 -4.18 -0.28 -2.89
C ALA A 101 -2.98 -0.75 -3.74
N ALA A 102 -1.84 -1.02 -3.10
CA ALA A 102 -0.66 -1.57 -3.76
C ALA A 102 -0.92 -2.98 -4.33
N LYS A 103 -1.69 -3.82 -3.61
CA LYS A 103 -2.09 -5.15 -4.07
C LYS A 103 -2.96 -5.04 -5.32
N LEU A 104 -3.97 -4.18 -5.32
CA LEU A 104 -4.82 -3.93 -6.49
C LEU A 104 -4.02 -3.35 -7.67
N ALA A 105 -3.11 -2.41 -7.41
CA ALA A 105 -2.22 -1.87 -8.44
C ALA A 105 -1.33 -2.96 -9.05
N LYS A 106 -0.77 -3.85 -8.23
CA LYS A 106 0.07 -4.96 -8.66
C LYS A 106 -0.74 -5.98 -9.47
N ASP A 107 -1.91 -6.38 -8.97
CA ASP A 107 -2.80 -7.37 -9.62
C ASP A 107 -3.50 -6.81 -10.87
N SER A 108 -3.44 -5.50 -11.10
CA SER A 108 -3.96 -4.89 -12.32
C SER A 108 -3.21 -5.33 -13.57
N ASP A 109 -1.94 -5.76 -13.45
CA ASP A 109 -1.04 -6.10 -14.56
C ASP A 109 -1.02 -5.02 -15.67
N PHE A 110 -1.16 -3.75 -15.30
CA PHE A 110 -1.08 -2.64 -16.25
C PHE A 110 0.38 -2.36 -16.63
N PRO A 111 0.70 -2.06 -17.91
CA PRO A 111 2.08 -1.81 -18.35
C PRO A 111 2.77 -0.64 -17.66
N PHE A 112 2.00 0.33 -17.16
CA PHE A 112 2.51 1.47 -16.41
C PHE A 112 1.87 1.50 -15.03
N VAL A 113 2.67 1.38 -13.97
CA VAL A 113 2.22 1.53 -12.59
C VAL A 113 3.14 2.49 -11.86
N LYS A 114 2.58 3.62 -11.40
CA LYS A 114 3.34 4.66 -10.69
C LYS A 114 2.76 4.94 -9.31
N VAL A 115 3.63 4.96 -8.31
CA VAL A 115 3.29 5.41 -6.96
C VAL A 115 3.62 6.90 -6.84
N CYS A 116 2.66 7.66 -6.33
CA CYS A 116 2.76 9.05 -5.92
C CYS A 116 2.65 9.09 -4.40
N SER A 117 3.79 8.93 -3.72
CA SER A 117 3.87 8.94 -2.25
C SER A 117 4.30 10.33 -1.75
N PRO A 118 3.76 10.81 -0.61
CA PRO A 118 4.27 12.01 0.04
C PRO A 118 5.73 11.86 0.50
N GLU A 119 6.23 10.63 0.67
CA GLU A 119 7.62 10.34 1.04
C GLU A 119 8.60 10.84 -0.04
N ASP A 120 8.22 10.77 -1.31
CA ASP A 120 9.04 11.25 -2.44
C ASP A 120 9.01 12.78 -2.57
N MET A 121 8.13 13.46 -1.82
CA MET A 121 7.86 14.89 -1.93
C MET A 121 8.16 15.66 -0.63
N VAL A 122 8.92 15.05 0.29
CA VAL A 122 9.33 15.73 1.53
C VAL A 122 10.18 16.95 1.19
N GLY A 123 9.82 18.10 1.78
CA GLY A 123 10.50 19.37 1.55
C GLY A 123 10.10 20.10 0.27
N PHE A 124 9.18 19.55 -0.53
CA PHE A 124 8.71 20.21 -1.74
C PHE A 124 7.79 21.38 -1.40
N THR A 125 7.93 22.47 -2.16
CA THR A 125 6.94 23.56 -2.17
C THR A 125 5.64 23.09 -2.81
N GLU A 126 4.53 23.78 -2.55
CA GLU A 126 3.23 23.44 -3.15
C GLU A 126 3.29 23.35 -4.67
N THR A 127 3.98 24.29 -5.31
CA THR A 127 4.17 24.31 -6.77
C THR A 127 4.99 23.11 -7.24
N ALA A 128 6.05 22.72 -6.52
CA ALA A 128 6.86 21.57 -6.86
C ALA A 128 6.06 20.26 -6.74
N LYS A 129 5.24 20.10 -5.70
CA LYS A 129 4.31 18.97 -5.55
C LYS A 129 3.34 18.90 -6.73
N CYS A 130 2.70 20.02 -7.07
CA CYS A 130 1.76 20.08 -8.19
C CYS A 130 2.42 19.71 -9.53
N LEU A 131 3.64 20.21 -9.77
CA LEU A 131 4.39 19.88 -10.98
C LEU A 131 4.72 18.39 -11.03
N GLN A 132 5.14 17.80 -9.92
CA GLN A 132 5.45 16.38 -9.83
C GLN A 132 4.23 15.50 -10.02
N ILE A 133 3.10 15.83 -9.37
CA ILE A 133 1.82 15.12 -9.55
C ILE A 133 1.39 15.21 -11.02
N ARG A 134 1.39 16.41 -11.62
CA ARG A 134 1.05 16.59 -13.04
C ARG A 134 1.94 15.74 -13.94
N LYS A 135 3.25 15.74 -13.69
CA LYS A 135 4.22 14.93 -14.47
C LYS A 135 3.88 13.44 -14.42
N ILE A 136 3.52 12.91 -13.25
CA ILE A 136 3.12 11.51 -13.09
C ILE A 136 1.89 11.18 -13.97
N PHE A 137 0.88 12.06 -13.98
CA PHE A 137 -0.30 11.88 -14.84
C PHE A 137 0.05 12.00 -16.33
N ASP A 138 0.90 12.95 -16.70
CA ASP A 138 1.32 13.14 -18.09
C ASP A 138 2.13 11.94 -18.61
N ASP A 139 2.96 11.31 -17.78
CA ASP A 139 3.66 10.07 -18.10
C ASP A 139 2.68 8.89 -18.21
N ALA A 140 1.69 8.80 -17.31
CA ALA A 140 0.65 7.77 -17.38
C ALA A 140 -0.17 7.87 -18.67
N TYR A 141 -0.42 9.08 -19.19
CA TYR A 141 -1.09 9.26 -20.48
C TYR A 141 -0.26 8.82 -21.69
N ARG A 142 0.98 8.34 -21.53
CA ARG A 142 1.77 7.79 -22.64
C ARG A 142 1.47 6.31 -22.87
N SER A 143 1.17 5.54 -21.82
CA SER A 143 0.81 4.12 -21.90
C SER A 143 -0.67 3.92 -22.28
N GLN A 144 -1.00 2.73 -22.82
CA GLN A 144 -2.37 2.36 -23.19
C GLN A 144 -3.22 2.04 -21.96
N LEU A 145 -2.66 1.31 -20.99
CA LEU A 145 -3.25 1.07 -19.68
C LEU A 145 -2.27 1.56 -18.62
N SER A 146 -2.78 2.32 -17.66
CA SER A 146 -1.95 2.95 -16.62
C SER A 146 -2.66 2.90 -15.28
N CYS A 147 -1.90 2.60 -14.22
CA CYS A 147 -2.36 2.66 -12.84
C CYS A 147 -1.51 3.69 -12.07
N ILE A 148 -2.16 4.63 -11.39
CA ILE A 148 -1.49 5.57 -10.49
C ILE A 148 -2.00 5.30 -9.07
N LEU A 149 -1.09 5.04 -8.14
CA LEU A 149 -1.38 4.98 -6.70
C LEU A 149 -1.02 6.30 -6.05
N VAL A 150 -2.00 7.10 -5.64
CA VAL A 150 -1.82 8.33 -4.87
C VAL A 150 -2.00 8.02 -3.39
N ASP A 151 -0.89 7.89 -2.67
CA ASP A 151 -0.91 7.49 -1.27
C ASP A 151 -1.11 8.69 -0.33
N ASN A 152 -1.91 8.49 0.72
CA ASN A 152 -2.17 9.42 1.82
C ASN A 152 -2.47 10.85 1.33
N ILE A 153 -3.61 11.02 0.66
CA ILE A 153 -4.03 12.31 0.10
C ILE A 153 -3.91 13.44 1.14
N GLU A 154 -4.35 13.21 2.38
CA GLU A 154 -4.27 14.23 3.43
C GLU A 154 -2.84 14.73 3.70
N ARG A 155 -1.81 13.90 3.43
CA ARG A 155 -0.40 14.28 3.56
C ARG A 155 0.12 15.00 2.33
N LEU A 156 -0.33 14.64 1.13
CA LEU A 156 -0.02 15.40 -0.08
C LEU A 156 -0.61 16.82 -0.01
N LEU A 157 -1.80 16.95 0.59
CA LEU A 157 -2.46 18.23 0.83
C LEU A 157 -1.89 19.03 2.01
N ASP A 158 -0.85 18.55 2.70
CA ASP A 158 -0.32 19.18 3.92
C ASP A 158 -1.41 19.49 4.97
N TYR A 159 -2.41 18.60 5.10
CA TYR A 159 -3.53 18.83 6.00
C TYR A 159 -3.09 18.83 7.47
N GLY A 160 -3.39 19.93 8.16
CA GLY A 160 -3.23 20.09 9.60
C GLY A 160 -4.58 20.33 10.27
N SER A 161 -4.88 19.56 11.33
CA SER A 161 -6.16 19.65 12.04
C SER A 161 -6.28 20.85 12.98
N ILE A 162 -5.16 21.47 13.37
CA ILE A 162 -5.16 22.65 14.24
C ILE A 162 -5.33 23.90 13.37
N GLY A 163 -6.53 24.48 13.42
CA GLY A 163 -6.92 25.62 12.58
C GLY A 163 -6.84 25.25 11.10
N PRO A 164 -7.80 24.46 10.59
CA PRO A 164 -7.65 23.60 9.41
C PRO A 164 -6.87 24.29 8.28
N ARG A 165 -5.64 23.80 8.05
CA ARG A 165 -4.75 24.27 6.97
C ARG A 165 -4.54 23.14 5.99
N TYR A 166 -4.48 23.49 4.72
CA TYR A 166 -4.15 22.58 3.64
C TYR A 166 -3.63 23.38 2.44
N SER A 167 -2.94 22.70 1.55
CA SER A 167 -2.47 23.23 0.28
C SER A 167 -3.61 23.27 -0.74
N ASN A 168 -4.26 24.44 -0.86
CA ASN A 168 -5.35 24.61 -1.83
C ASN A 168 -4.86 24.40 -3.27
N LEU A 169 -3.62 24.79 -3.59
CA LEU A 169 -3.05 24.57 -4.92
C LEU A 169 -3.00 23.07 -5.27
N THR A 170 -2.54 22.24 -4.33
CA THR A 170 -2.46 20.79 -4.49
C THR A 170 -3.85 20.15 -4.56
N LEU A 171 -4.81 20.64 -3.75
CA LEU A 171 -6.20 20.22 -3.79
C LEU A 171 -6.82 20.44 -5.17
N GLN A 172 -6.72 21.66 -5.70
CA GLN A 172 -7.29 22.00 -7.02
C GLN A 172 -6.64 21.19 -8.14
N ALA A 173 -5.31 20.98 -8.08
CA ALA A 173 -4.61 20.15 -9.05
C ALA A 173 -5.14 18.71 -9.05
N LEU A 174 -5.30 18.08 -7.87
CA LEU A 174 -5.83 16.73 -7.74
C LEU A 174 -7.29 16.63 -8.20
N LEU A 175 -8.16 17.57 -7.82
CA LEU A 175 -9.56 17.60 -8.25
C LEU A 175 -9.69 17.62 -9.79
N VAL A 176 -8.86 18.43 -10.45
CA VAL A 176 -8.82 18.50 -11.92
C VAL A 176 -8.29 17.20 -12.52
N LEU A 177 -7.20 16.66 -11.97
CA LEU A 177 -6.57 15.44 -12.50
C LEU A 177 -7.44 14.18 -12.31
N LEU A 178 -8.17 14.07 -11.21
CA LEU A 178 -9.09 12.97 -10.92
C LEU A 178 -10.36 13.00 -11.80
N LYS A 179 -10.66 14.11 -12.46
CA LYS A 179 -11.78 14.25 -13.41
C LYS A 179 -11.35 14.30 -14.87
N LYS A 180 -10.06 14.51 -15.15
CA LYS A 180 -9.52 14.66 -16.51
C LYS A 180 -9.48 13.32 -17.22
N GLN A 181 -10.29 13.18 -18.27
CA GLN A 181 -10.26 11.99 -19.11
C GLN A 181 -8.89 11.83 -19.81
N PRO A 182 -8.35 10.60 -19.87
CA PRO A 182 -7.14 10.33 -20.65
C PRO A 182 -7.38 10.54 -22.16
N PRO A 183 -6.32 10.69 -22.97
CA PRO A 183 -6.44 10.75 -24.42
C PRO A 183 -7.20 9.55 -25.00
N LYS A 184 -7.85 9.74 -26.16
CA LYS A 184 -8.64 8.69 -26.81
C LYS A 184 -7.86 7.38 -26.94
N GLY A 185 -8.51 6.28 -26.57
CA GLY A 185 -7.96 4.93 -26.61
C GLY A 185 -7.12 4.53 -25.39
N LYS A 186 -6.75 5.48 -24.52
CA LYS A 186 -5.98 5.20 -23.31
C LYS A 186 -6.88 5.06 -22.09
N LYS A 187 -6.45 4.22 -21.15
CA LYS A 187 -7.17 3.92 -19.91
C LYS A 187 -6.31 4.23 -18.70
N LEU A 188 -6.94 4.77 -17.67
CA LEU A 188 -6.30 5.19 -16.44
C LEU A 188 -7.10 4.70 -15.23
N LEU A 189 -6.45 3.91 -14.39
CA LEU A 189 -6.90 3.60 -13.03
C LEU A 189 -6.16 4.51 -12.06
N VAL A 190 -6.87 5.21 -11.18
CA VAL A 190 -6.28 5.98 -10.09
C VAL A 190 -6.77 5.39 -8.77
N LEU A 191 -5.85 4.85 -7.98
CA LEU A 191 -6.10 4.37 -6.63
C LEU A 191 -5.61 5.42 -5.65
N CYS A 192 -6.47 5.88 -4.77
CA CYS A 192 -6.18 6.90 -3.79
C CYS A 192 -6.37 6.34 -2.39
N THR A 193 -5.52 6.71 -1.42
CA THR A 193 -5.71 6.31 -0.02
C THR A 193 -5.90 7.52 0.89
N SER A 194 -6.75 7.37 1.91
CA SER A 194 -6.89 8.40 2.95
C SER A 194 -7.37 7.85 4.28
N SER A 195 -6.89 8.45 5.38
CA SER A 195 -7.40 8.18 6.73
C SER A 195 -8.42 9.21 7.22
N ARG A 196 -8.82 10.17 6.36
CA ARG A 196 -9.60 11.36 6.75
C ARG A 196 -10.78 11.58 5.80
N LYS A 197 -11.72 10.62 5.73
CA LYS A 197 -12.91 10.71 4.87
C LYS A 197 -13.69 12.02 5.04
N GLN A 198 -13.98 12.40 6.29
CA GLN A 198 -14.72 13.63 6.61
C GLN A 198 -14.06 14.88 6.02
N VAL A 199 -12.73 14.97 6.10
CA VAL A 199 -11.97 16.10 5.53
C VAL A 199 -12.09 16.11 4.01
N LEU A 200 -12.00 14.95 3.35
CA LEU A 200 -12.16 14.86 1.90
C LEU A 200 -13.59 15.17 1.44
N GLU A 201 -14.59 14.89 2.28
CA GLU A 201 -15.99 15.25 2.04
C GLU A 201 -16.20 16.76 2.13
N GLU A 202 -15.68 17.40 3.17
CA GLU A 202 -15.69 18.87 3.33
C GLU A 202 -14.95 19.59 2.19
N MET A 203 -13.94 18.95 1.60
CA MET A 203 -13.20 19.44 0.43
C MET A 203 -13.86 19.10 -0.92
N GLU A 204 -15.06 18.52 -0.91
CA GLU A 204 -15.82 18.07 -2.09
C GLU A 204 -15.08 17.04 -2.98
N MET A 205 -14.02 16.42 -2.46
CA MET A 205 -13.17 15.50 -3.21
C MET A 205 -13.84 14.14 -3.43
N LEU A 206 -14.76 13.73 -2.55
CA LEU A 206 -15.52 12.49 -2.74
C LEU A 206 -16.26 12.43 -4.08
N SER A 207 -16.75 13.57 -4.56
CA SER A 207 -17.43 13.70 -5.86
C SER A 207 -16.52 13.45 -7.08
N ALA A 208 -15.20 13.47 -6.90
CA ALA A 208 -14.23 13.21 -7.97
C ALA A 208 -13.92 11.72 -8.15
N PHE A 209 -14.33 10.88 -7.20
CA PHE A 209 -14.10 9.45 -7.24
C PHE A 209 -15.27 8.71 -7.91
N THR A 210 -14.93 7.70 -8.70
CA THR A 210 -15.89 6.75 -9.28
C THR A 210 -16.47 5.84 -8.19
N ALA A 211 -15.63 5.40 -7.26
CA ALA A 211 -16.01 4.52 -6.15
C ALA A 211 -15.21 4.83 -4.88
N VAL A 212 -15.79 4.48 -3.74
CA VAL A 212 -15.15 4.57 -2.42
C VAL A 212 -15.21 3.21 -1.74
N LEU A 213 -14.05 2.65 -1.42
CA LEU A 213 -13.89 1.38 -0.70
C LEU A 213 -13.50 1.68 0.75
N HIS A 214 -14.30 1.21 1.70
CA HIS A 214 -14.02 1.40 3.13
C HIS A 214 -13.22 0.20 3.68
N VAL A 215 -12.09 0.48 4.32
CA VAL A 215 -11.21 -0.50 4.98
C VAL A 215 -11.39 -0.39 6.50
N PRO A 216 -12.17 -1.29 7.13
CA PRO A 216 -12.40 -1.24 8.56
C PRO A 216 -11.16 -1.67 9.36
N ASN A 217 -11.14 -1.33 10.64
CA ASN A 217 -10.27 -1.99 11.60
C ASN A 217 -10.80 -3.38 11.94
N LEU A 218 -9.94 -4.23 12.51
CA LEU A 218 -10.38 -5.48 13.12
C LEU A 218 -11.30 -5.14 14.28
N SER A 219 -12.48 -5.77 14.27
CA SER A 219 -13.57 -5.47 15.21
C SER A 219 -14.09 -6.69 15.95
N GLN A 220 -13.87 -7.89 15.40
CA GLN A 220 -14.30 -9.14 16.01
C GLN A 220 -13.10 -9.91 16.59
N PRO A 221 -13.27 -10.58 17.75
CA PRO A 221 -12.29 -11.50 18.30
C PRO A 221 -11.74 -12.51 17.28
N GLU A 222 -12.63 -13.10 16.47
CA GLU A 222 -12.30 -14.12 15.46
C GLU A 222 -11.33 -13.58 14.40
N GLU A 223 -11.50 -12.33 13.99
CA GLU A 223 -10.62 -11.66 13.03
C GLU A 223 -9.21 -11.50 13.61
N LEU A 224 -9.12 -11.11 14.88
CA LEU A 224 -7.85 -10.98 15.58
C LEU A 224 -7.14 -12.32 15.72
N ILE A 225 -7.87 -13.37 16.12
CA ILE A 225 -7.33 -14.74 16.20
C ILE A 225 -6.82 -15.20 14.83
N THR A 226 -7.58 -14.96 13.77
CA THR A 226 -7.17 -15.30 12.38
C THR A 226 -5.82 -14.67 12.02
N VAL A 227 -5.56 -13.43 12.45
CA VAL A 227 -4.25 -12.78 12.26
C VAL A 227 -3.17 -13.43 13.13
N LEU A 228 -3.44 -13.66 14.42
CA LEU A 228 -2.46 -14.24 15.33
C LEU A 228 -2.01 -15.64 14.89
N GLU A 229 -2.92 -16.45 14.35
CA GLU A 229 -2.63 -17.78 13.85
C GLU A 229 -1.70 -17.80 12.63
N GLN A 230 -1.56 -16.68 11.91
CA GLN A 230 -0.56 -16.54 10.84
C GLN A 230 0.88 -16.46 11.39
N PHE A 231 1.04 -16.23 12.69
CA PHE A 231 2.33 -16.10 13.34
C PHE A 231 2.57 -17.26 14.30
N ASP A 232 3.69 -17.97 14.11
CA ASP A 232 4.16 -19.00 15.04
C ASP A 232 4.80 -18.38 16.30
N LEU A 233 4.00 -17.57 17.01
CA LEU A 233 4.42 -16.82 18.20
C LEU A 233 3.64 -17.23 19.46
N PHE A 234 2.36 -17.55 19.30
CA PHE A 234 1.45 -17.93 20.38
C PHE A 234 1.11 -19.41 20.24
N THR A 235 1.21 -20.16 21.34
CA THR A 235 0.77 -21.55 21.33
C THR A 235 -0.76 -21.63 21.20
N LYS A 236 -1.31 -22.79 20.85
CA LYS A 236 -2.78 -22.99 20.84
C LYS A 236 -3.44 -22.64 22.18
N GLN A 237 -2.76 -22.91 23.30
CA GLN A 237 -3.24 -22.54 24.63
C GLN A 237 -3.23 -21.03 24.83
N ASP A 238 -2.21 -20.33 24.32
CA ASP A 238 -2.12 -18.88 24.40
C ASP A 238 -3.21 -18.21 23.56
N ILE A 239 -3.43 -18.69 22.33
CA ILE A 239 -4.52 -18.23 21.46
C ILE A 239 -5.88 -18.40 22.14
N HIS A 240 -6.12 -19.56 22.77
CA HIS A 240 -7.37 -19.79 23.51
C HIS A 240 -7.53 -18.85 24.71
N LYS A 241 -6.46 -18.58 25.47
CA LYS A 241 -6.47 -17.60 26.56
C LYS A 241 -6.79 -16.20 26.06
N ILE A 242 -6.14 -15.78 24.96
CA ILE A 242 -6.39 -14.49 24.32
C ILE A 242 -7.85 -14.38 23.89
N TYR A 243 -8.36 -15.39 23.17
CA TYR A 243 -9.77 -15.42 22.73
C TYR A 243 -10.75 -15.27 23.89
N ASN A 244 -10.56 -16.05 24.96
CA ASN A 244 -11.43 -15.98 26.13
C ASN A 244 -11.39 -14.63 26.85
N GLN A 245 -10.26 -13.92 26.80
CA GLN A 245 -10.11 -12.60 27.44
C GLN A 245 -10.66 -11.45 26.58
N ILE A 246 -10.69 -11.60 25.25
CA ILE A 246 -11.24 -10.57 24.35
C ILE A 246 -12.71 -10.84 23.98
N SER A 247 -13.19 -12.08 24.13
CA SER A 247 -14.56 -12.46 23.79
C SER A 247 -15.56 -11.71 24.68
N GLY A 248 -16.53 -11.05 24.05
CA GLY A 248 -17.50 -10.19 24.75
C GLY A 248 -17.04 -8.74 24.96
N HIS A 249 -15.83 -8.40 24.54
CA HIS A 249 -15.29 -7.04 24.58
C HIS A 249 -15.19 -6.43 23.18
N ASN A 250 -15.22 -5.10 23.12
CA ASN A 250 -15.03 -4.37 21.87
C ASN A 250 -13.54 -4.38 21.50
N VAL A 251 -13.24 -4.98 20.35
CA VAL A 251 -11.92 -4.89 19.72
C VAL A 251 -11.98 -3.79 18.65
N PHE A 252 -10.96 -2.93 18.58
CA PHE A 252 -10.86 -1.95 17.51
C PHE A 252 -9.39 -1.64 17.22
N ILE A 253 -8.79 -2.39 16.30
CA ILE A 253 -7.36 -2.26 15.97
C ILE A 253 -7.09 -2.33 14.48
N GLY A 254 -6.27 -1.40 13.97
CA GLY A 254 -5.80 -1.48 12.59
C GLY A 254 -4.74 -2.57 12.43
N ILE A 255 -4.79 -3.32 11.33
CA ILE A 255 -3.86 -4.44 11.07
C ILE A 255 -2.39 -4.05 11.23
N LYS A 256 -1.96 -2.87 10.76
CA LYS A 256 -0.56 -2.43 10.91
C LYS A 256 -0.16 -2.21 12.37
N LYS A 257 -1.08 -1.73 13.22
CA LYS A 257 -0.85 -1.56 14.66
C LYS A 257 -0.80 -2.92 15.36
N LEU A 258 -1.71 -3.84 15.01
CA LEU A 258 -1.70 -5.22 15.52
C LEU A 258 -0.38 -5.93 15.21
N LEU A 259 0.09 -5.84 13.97
CA LEU A 259 1.38 -6.40 13.55
C LEU A 259 2.57 -5.83 14.37
N ALA A 260 2.54 -4.54 14.70
CA ALA A 260 3.54 -3.93 15.57
C ALA A 260 3.47 -4.46 17.02
N LEU A 261 2.27 -4.71 17.55
CA LEU A 261 2.10 -5.34 18.86
C LEU A 261 2.60 -6.79 18.87
N ILE A 262 2.39 -7.54 17.79
CA ILE A 262 2.93 -8.90 17.61
C ILE A 262 4.47 -8.87 17.59
N ASP A 263 5.08 -7.92 16.87
CA ASP A 263 6.54 -7.76 16.85
C ASP A 263 7.10 -7.40 18.23
N MET A 264 6.40 -6.57 19.00
CA MET A 264 6.75 -6.28 20.39
C MET A 264 6.63 -7.54 21.26
N ALA A 265 5.54 -8.30 21.14
CA ALA A 265 5.32 -9.54 21.89
C ALA A 265 6.39 -10.60 21.58
N ARG A 266 6.96 -10.61 20.37
CA ARG A 266 8.09 -11.48 20.01
C ARG A 266 9.33 -11.25 20.87
N GLN A 267 9.54 -10.02 21.36
CA GLN A 267 10.67 -9.65 22.22
C GLN A 267 10.42 -9.91 23.71
N THR A 268 9.27 -10.48 24.08
CA THR A 268 8.90 -10.75 25.47
C THR A 268 9.12 -12.20 25.88
N ASP A 269 9.41 -12.42 27.16
CA ASP A 269 9.52 -13.76 27.75
C ASP A 269 8.22 -14.53 27.49
N PRO A 270 8.29 -15.77 26.95
CA PRO A 270 7.11 -16.60 26.68
C PRO A 270 6.12 -16.70 27.84
N LYS A 271 6.60 -16.69 29.09
CA LYS A 271 5.75 -16.83 30.29
C LYS A 271 4.81 -15.64 30.52
N VAL A 272 5.19 -14.44 30.07
CA VAL A 272 4.40 -13.21 30.28
C VAL A 272 3.90 -12.60 28.97
N ARG A 273 4.20 -13.23 27.82
CA ARG A 273 3.88 -12.73 26.48
C ARG A 273 2.41 -12.40 26.29
N VAL A 274 1.52 -13.33 26.66
CA VAL A 274 0.06 -13.16 26.51
C VAL A 274 -0.43 -11.96 27.33
N ILE A 275 -0.02 -11.90 28.60
CA ILE A 275 -0.38 -10.81 29.50
C ILE A 275 0.12 -9.49 28.93
N LYS A 276 1.40 -9.43 28.52
CA LYS A 276 2.00 -8.20 27.99
C LYS A 276 1.32 -7.73 26.69
N PHE A 277 0.95 -8.66 25.82
CA PHE A 277 0.22 -8.35 24.59
C PHE A 277 -1.15 -7.74 24.87
N LEU A 278 -1.93 -8.35 25.77
CA LEU A 278 -3.27 -7.86 26.14
C LEU A 278 -3.22 -6.53 26.89
N THR A 279 -2.32 -6.38 27.85
CA THR A 279 -2.10 -5.10 28.54
C THR A 279 -1.75 -4.01 27.54
N LYS A 280 -0.92 -4.30 26.52
CA LYS A 280 -0.61 -3.32 25.47
C LYS A 280 -1.79 -3.02 24.56
N MET A 281 -2.66 -3.97 24.28
CA MET A 281 -3.89 -3.71 23.54
C MET A 281 -4.82 -2.76 24.32
N GLU A 282 -4.94 -2.95 25.63
CA GLU A 282 -5.75 -2.11 26.52
C GLU A 282 -5.16 -0.69 26.65
N GLU A 283 -3.86 -0.57 26.93
CA GLU A 283 -3.15 0.72 27.04
C GLU A 283 -3.28 1.59 25.76
N GLU A 284 -3.37 0.95 24.60
CA GLU A 284 -3.50 1.60 23.29
C GLU A 284 -4.97 1.83 22.89
N GLY A 285 -5.93 1.54 23.77
CA GLY A 285 -7.37 1.70 23.54
C GLY A 285 -7.93 0.79 22.45
N CYS A 286 -7.22 -0.30 22.13
CA CYS A 286 -7.60 -1.26 21.10
C CYS A 286 -8.56 -2.34 21.62
N LEU A 287 -8.67 -2.46 22.94
CA LEU A 287 -9.50 -3.41 23.65
C LEU A 287 -10.10 -2.70 24.87
N ASP A 288 -11.41 -2.73 25.01
CA ASP A 288 -12.10 -2.22 26.21
C ASP A 288 -12.50 -3.39 27.10
N LEU A 289 -11.64 -3.72 28.06
CA LEU A 289 -11.89 -4.79 29.03
C LEU A 289 -12.95 -4.42 30.07
N GLY A 290 -13.48 -3.19 30.05
CA GLY A 290 -14.21 -2.62 31.17
C GLY A 290 -13.28 -2.48 32.37
N THR A 291 -13.43 -1.42 33.16
CA THR A 291 -12.75 -1.34 34.45
C THR A 291 -13.15 -2.55 35.29
N MET A 292 -12.27 -3.53 35.44
CA MET A 292 -12.32 -4.41 36.59
C MET A 292 -12.06 -3.52 37.81
N ILE A 293 -13.15 -3.07 38.42
CA ILE A 293 -13.13 -2.46 39.74
C ILE A 293 -12.51 -3.51 40.66
N HIS A 294 -11.26 -3.27 41.04
CA HIS A 294 -10.58 -3.99 42.12
C HIS A 294 -11.30 -3.77 43.45
#